data_AF-A0A7Y3P8L1-F1
#
_entry.id   AF-A0A7Y3P8L1-F1
#
_cell.length_a   1.000
_cell.length_b   1.000
_cell.length_c   1.000
_cell.angle_alpha   90.00
_cell.angle_beta   90.00
_cell.angle_gamma   90.00
#
_symmetry.space_group_name_H-M   'P 1'
#
loop_
_entity.id
_entity.type
_entity.pdbx_description
1 polymer ?
#
loop_
_entity_poly.entity_id
_entity_poly.type
_entity_poly.pdbx_seq_one_letter_code
_entity_poly.pdbx_strand_id
1 'polypeptide(L)'
;MSVIAALAHEHRVFLRMIDRIERTLSRTEAEGRAYARVDLLVFLTALERHEEIEAEAFADPPDSSDEGTSQAAAESSREHAEIDVLRDEIRGMLEESSGSWEHFSSRARELTARLRRHFEIEEQNIWPRYAHAAGRSRARALARRVDERVKRLERELELEREDAVDYLDGRR
;
A
#
# COMPACT_ATOMS: atom_id res chain seq x y z
N MET A 1 13.87 15.35 -4.50
CA MET A 1 12.90 14.30 -4.87
C MET A 1 11.59 14.97 -5.29
N SER A 2 10.95 14.53 -6.39
CA SER A 2 9.59 14.96 -6.75
C SER A 2 8.56 14.13 -5.97
N VAL A 3 7.29 14.58 -5.92
CA VAL A 3 6.22 13.80 -5.26
C VAL A 3 6.03 12.44 -5.93
N ILE A 4 6.05 12.38 -7.27
CA ILE A 4 5.98 11.13 -8.03
C ILE A 4 7.16 10.20 -7.69
N ALA A 5 8.38 10.72 -7.59
CA ALA A 5 9.52 9.89 -7.22
C ALA A 5 9.43 9.36 -5.78
N ALA A 6 8.80 10.12 -4.88
CA ALA A 6 8.56 9.69 -3.51
C ALA A 6 7.47 8.60 -3.45
N LEU A 7 6.36 8.78 -4.18
CA LEU A 7 5.29 7.77 -4.31
C LEU A 7 5.81 6.48 -4.94
N ALA A 8 6.63 6.58 -6.00
CA ALA A 8 7.28 5.41 -6.61
C ALA A 8 8.22 4.67 -5.63
N HIS A 9 8.88 5.39 -4.72
CA HIS A 9 9.67 4.75 -3.67
C HIS A 9 8.76 4.04 -2.68
N GLU A 10 7.67 4.67 -2.28
CA GLU A 10 6.67 4.05 -1.43
C GLU A 10 6.07 2.78 -2.03
N HIS A 11 5.70 2.77 -3.31
CA HIS A 11 5.23 1.57 -4.01
C HIS A 11 6.23 0.42 -3.92
N ARG A 12 7.53 0.70 -4.08
CA ARG A 12 8.57 -0.33 -3.90
C ARG A 12 8.62 -0.87 -2.47
N VAL A 13 8.33 -0.05 -1.47
CA VAL A 13 8.23 -0.52 -0.07
C VAL A 13 6.97 -1.36 0.12
N PHE A 14 5.82 -0.91 -0.38
CA PHE A 14 4.58 -1.67 -0.36
C PHE A 14 4.69 -3.01 -1.08
N LEU A 15 5.35 -3.08 -2.22
CA LEU A 15 5.60 -4.35 -2.92
C LEU A 15 6.43 -5.33 -2.05
N ARG A 16 7.43 -4.84 -1.31
CA ARG A 16 8.17 -5.69 -0.34
C ARG A 16 7.29 -6.15 0.82
N MET A 17 6.38 -5.30 1.30
CA MET A 17 5.40 -5.67 2.33
C MET A 17 4.41 -6.71 1.81
N ILE A 18 3.93 -6.55 0.57
CA ILE A 18 3.07 -7.51 -0.11
C ILE A 18 3.79 -8.87 -0.23
N ASP A 19 5.04 -8.89 -0.70
CA ASP A 19 5.81 -10.14 -0.79
C ASP A 19 5.93 -10.83 0.59
N ARG A 20 6.06 -10.04 1.66
CA ARG A 20 6.11 -10.54 3.04
C ARG A 20 4.77 -11.12 3.47
N ILE A 21 3.67 -10.40 3.26
CA ILE A 21 2.31 -10.86 3.55
C ILE A 21 2.04 -12.17 2.81
N GLU A 22 2.34 -12.25 1.52
CA GLU A 22 2.16 -13.47 0.71
C GLU A 22 2.98 -14.67 1.27
N ARG A 23 4.20 -14.44 1.74
CA ARG A 23 4.99 -15.46 2.45
C ARG A 23 4.31 -15.88 3.76
N THR A 24 3.84 -14.93 4.55
CA THR A 24 3.12 -15.18 5.80
C THR A 24 1.84 -15.99 5.59
N LEU A 25 1.06 -15.67 4.55
CA LEU A 25 -0.16 -16.39 4.20
C LEU A 25 0.10 -17.81 3.68
N SER A 26 1.32 -18.10 3.24
CA SER A 26 1.77 -19.43 2.78
C SER A 26 2.27 -20.33 3.92
N ARG A 27 2.32 -19.83 5.16
CA ARG A 27 2.69 -20.62 6.35
C ARG A 27 1.52 -21.47 6.86
N THR A 28 1.77 -22.28 7.88
CA THR A 28 0.71 -22.97 8.63
C THR A 28 -0.28 -21.96 9.22
N GLU A 29 -1.54 -22.35 9.45
CA GLU A 29 -2.56 -21.43 10.00
C GLU A 29 -2.11 -20.79 11.33
N ALA A 30 -1.53 -21.57 12.24
CA ALA A 30 -1.12 -21.08 13.55
C ALA A 30 -0.03 -20.00 13.44
N GLU A 31 1.01 -20.25 12.64
CA GLU A 31 2.08 -19.26 12.41
C GLU A 31 1.57 -18.08 11.58
N GLY A 32 0.83 -18.36 10.51
CA GLY A 32 0.27 -17.38 9.61
C GLY A 32 -0.58 -16.35 10.35
N ARG A 33 -1.46 -16.79 11.26
CA ARG A 33 -2.30 -15.88 12.06
C ARG A 33 -1.48 -14.96 12.97
N ALA A 34 -0.43 -15.49 13.61
CA ALA A 34 0.40 -14.71 14.52
C ALA A 34 1.11 -13.55 13.79
N TYR A 35 1.67 -13.84 12.62
CA TYR A 35 2.40 -12.84 11.83
C TYR A 35 1.49 -11.95 10.98
N ALA A 36 0.42 -12.51 10.39
CA ALA A 36 -0.43 -11.79 9.44
C ALA A 36 -1.13 -10.60 10.10
N ARG A 37 -1.49 -10.71 11.38
CA ARG A 37 -2.12 -9.61 12.11
C ARG A 37 -1.23 -8.37 12.14
N VAL A 38 0.03 -8.54 12.50
CA VAL A 38 0.99 -7.42 12.61
C VAL A 38 1.27 -6.87 11.21
N ASP A 39 1.65 -7.75 10.28
CA ASP A 39 2.00 -7.37 8.90
C ASP A 39 0.87 -6.59 8.21
N LEU A 40 -0.38 -7.08 8.33
CA LEU A 40 -1.52 -6.44 7.69
C LEU A 40 -1.95 -5.17 8.40
N LEU A 41 -1.93 -5.07 9.74
CA LEU A 41 -2.31 -3.81 10.39
C LEU A 41 -1.37 -2.66 10.00
N VAL A 42 -0.06 -2.89 10.02
CA VAL A 42 0.93 -1.90 9.58
C VAL A 42 0.69 -1.53 8.12
N PHE A 43 0.50 -2.53 7.26
CA PHE A 43 0.28 -2.32 5.83
C PHE A 43 -1.00 -1.54 5.53
N LEU A 44 -2.14 -1.93 6.11
CA LEU A 44 -3.44 -1.30 5.89
C LEU A 44 -3.47 0.15 6.42
N THR A 45 -2.79 0.44 7.52
CA THR A 45 -2.63 1.82 8.00
C THR A 45 -1.75 2.64 7.06
N ALA A 46 -0.67 2.06 6.53
CA ALA A 46 0.19 2.76 5.59
C ALA A 46 -0.53 3.07 4.26
N LEU A 47 -1.36 2.14 3.80
CA LEU A 47 -2.15 2.27 2.57
C LEU A 47 -3.21 3.38 2.66
N GLU A 48 -3.95 3.47 3.75
CA GLU A 48 -4.92 4.57 3.98
C GLU A 48 -4.23 5.95 3.89
N ARG A 49 -3.02 6.05 4.44
CA ARG A 49 -2.23 7.28 4.36
C ARG A 49 -1.67 7.54 2.97
N HIS A 50 -1.48 6.51 2.16
CA HIS A 50 -1.05 6.64 0.78
C HIS A 50 -2.15 7.29 -0.07
N GLU A 51 -3.37 6.76 0.02
CA GLU A 51 -4.55 7.29 -0.66
C GLU A 51 -4.81 8.78 -0.30
N GLU A 52 -4.68 9.15 0.98
CA GLU A 52 -4.78 10.57 1.41
C GLU A 52 -3.77 11.48 0.70
N ILE A 53 -2.54 11.01 0.51
CA ILE A 53 -1.49 11.79 -0.15
C ILE A 53 -1.73 11.87 -1.64
N GLU A 54 -2.17 10.79 -2.28
CA GLU A 54 -2.51 10.79 -3.69
C GLU A 54 -3.68 11.74 -3.97
N ALA A 55 -4.74 11.67 -3.15
CA ALA A 55 -5.84 12.61 -3.22
C ALA A 55 -5.35 14.06 -3.08
N GLU A 56 -4.39 14.34 -2.19
CA GLU A 56 -3.82 15.69 -2.05
C GLU A 56 -2.90 16.08 -3.22
N ALA A 57 -2.09 15.14 -3.72
CA ALA A 57 -1.12 15.37 -4.77
C ALA A 57 -1.77 15.57 -6.14
N PHE A 58 -2.92 14.94 -6.35
CA PHE A 58 -3.66 14.91 -7.61
C PHE A 58 -5.01 15.63 -7.53
N ALA A 59 -5.28 16.38 -6.45
CA ALA A 59 -6.50 17.18 -6.26
C ALA A 59 -6.78 18.19 -7.39
N ASP A 60 -5.73 18.72 -8.00
CA ASP A 60 -5.79 19.68 -9.10
C ASP A 60 -5.26 19.00 -10.39
N PRO A 61 -6.06 18.17 -11.08
CA PRO A 61 -5.65 17.57 -12.33
C PRO A 61 -5.36 18.65 -13.39
N PRO A 62 -4.44 18.39 -14.34
CA PRO A 62 -4.26 19.30 -15.47
C PRO A 62 -5.59 19.49 -16.22
N ASP A 63 -5.78 20.68 -16.80
CA ASP A 63 -7.01 21.08 -17.51
C ASP A 63 -7.50 19.93 -18.41
N SER A 64 -8.66 19.38 -18.04
CA SER A 64 -9.10 18.03 -18.39
C SER A 64 -9.73 17.94 -19.79
N SER A 65 -9.21 18.67 -20.77
CA SER A 65 -9.71 18.59 -22.15
C SER A 65 -9.32 17.28 -22.85
N ASP A 66 -8.51 16.43 -22.22
CA ASP A 66 -8.13 15.11 -22.71
C ASP A 66 -9.01 14.01 -22.05
N GLU A 67 -9.91 13.40 -22.84
CA GLU A 67 -10.78 12.30 -22.43
C GLU A 67 -9.98 11.15 -21.77
N GLY A 68 -8.74 10.91 -22.20
CA GLY A 68 -7.87 9.88 -21.63
C GLY A 68 -7.46 10.14 -20.18
N THR A 69 -7.37 11.40 -19.76
CA THR A 69 -7.01 11.77 -18.38
C THR A 69 -8.20 11.59 -17.44
N SER A 70 -9.40 11.94 -17.90
CA SER A 70 -10.65 11.74 -17.14
C SER A 70 -10.95 10.25 -16.92
N GLN A 71 -10.77 9.43 -17.95
CA GLN A 71 -10.99 7.99 -17.85
C GLN A 71 -10.01 7.31 -16.88
N ALA A 72 -8.72 7.66 -16.94
CA ALA A 72 -7.70 7.09 -16.06
C ALA A 72 -7.94 7.48 -14.58
N ALA A 73 -8.33 8.73 -14.31
CA ALA A 73 -8.71 9.16 -12.97
C ALA A 73 -9.93 8.40 -12.44
N ALA A 74 -10.96 8.22 -13.28
CA ALA A 74 -12.15 7.44 -12.91
C ALA A 74 -11.88 5.94 -12.72
N GLU A 75 -10.87 5.38 -13.39
CA GLU A 75 -10.39 4.02 -13.14
C GLU A 75 -9.67 3.93 -11.79
N SER A 76 -8.74 4.85 -11.52
CA SER A 76 -8.05 4.95 -10.22
C SER A 76 -9.02 5.04 -9.04
N SER A 77 -10.03 5.92 -9.13
CA SER A 77 -11.01 6.07 -8.05
C SER A 77 -11.88 4.83 -7.84
N ARG A 78 -12.16 4.06 -8.90
CA ARG A 78 -12.88 2.78 -8.77
C ARG A 78 -11.98 1.73 -8.11
N GLU A 79 -10.70 1.68 -8.46
CA GLU A 79 -9.75 0.76 -7.82
C GLU A 79 -9.58 1.08 -6.33
N HIS A 80 -9.45 2.37 -5.96
CA HIS A 80 -9.40 2.79 -4.55
C HIS A 80 -10.65 2.34 -3.78
N ALA A 81 -11.85 2.53 -4.34
CA ALA A 81 -13.08 2.08 -3.68
C ALA A 81 -13.14 0.55 -3.49
N GLU A 82 -12.64 -0.23 -4.45
CA GLU A 82 -12.58 -1.69 -4.33
C GLU A 82 -11.51 -2.15 -3.33
N ILE A 83 -10.38 -1.44 -3.24
CA ILE A 83 -9.33 -1.64 -2.24
C ILE A 83 -9.84 -1.30 -0.84
N ASP A 84 -10.59 -0.21 -0.68
CA ASP A 84 -11.20 0.23 0.58
C ASP A 84 -12.12 -0.86 1.16
N VAL A 85 -12.99 -1.42 0.33
CA VAL A 85 -13.89 -2.51 0.74
C VAL A 85 -13.09 -3.70 1.26
N LEU A 86 -12.05 -4.12 0.54
CA LEU A 86 -11.21 -5.24 0.97
C LEU A 86 -10.43 -4.94 2.25
N ARG A 87 -9.93 -3.71 2.41
CA ARG A 87 -9.26 -3.26 3.62
C ARG A 87 -10.19 -3.37 4.83
N ASP A 88 -11.41 -2.88 4.70
CA ASP A 88 -12.39 -2.89 5.80
C ASP A 88 -12.83 -4.31 6.13
N GLU A 89 -13.06 -5.17 5.14
CA GLU A 89 -13.31 -6.59 5.34
C GLU A 89 -12.16 -7.28 6.11
N ILE A 90 -10.91 -7.06 5.69
CA ILE A 90 -9.74 -7.66 6.34
C ILE A 90 -9.57 -7.10 7.76
N ARG A 91 -9.79 -5.80 7.99
CA ARG A 91 -9.77 -5.19 9.34
C ARG A 91 -10.80 -5.86 10.26
N GLY A 92 -12.03 -6.02 9.79
CA GLY A 92 -13.07 -6.73 10.53
C GLY A 92 -12.66 -8.16 10.87
N MET A 93 -12.10 -8.90 9.91
CA MET A 93 -11.60 -10.26 10.15
C MET A 93 -10.40 -10.33 11.11
N LEU A 94 -9.58 -9.28 11.19
CA LEU A 94 -8.50 -9.20 12.18
C LEU A 94 -9.05 -8.92 13.58
N GLU A 95 -10.12 -8.15 13.71
CA GLU A 95 -10.78 -7.88 14.99
C GLU A 95 -11.54 -9.11 15.50
N GLU A 96 -12.22 -9.80 14.60
CA GLU A 96 -12.98 -11.02 14.88
C GLU A 96 -12.07 -12.26 14.95
N SER A 97 -11.75 -12.72 16.15
CA SER A 97 -10.91 -13.92 16.35
C SER A 97 -11.56 -15.25 15.89
N SER A 98 -12.78 -15.21 15.34
CA SER A 98 -13.61 -16.37 15.00
C SER A 98 -13.72 -16.70 13.50
N GLY A 99 -13.03 -15.95 12.62
CA GLY A 99 -13.06 -16.20 11.18
C GLY A 99 -12.19 -17.40 10.72
N SER A 100 -12.61 -18.09 9.66
CA SER A 100 -11.79 -19.13 9.01
C SER A 100 -10.52 -18.53 8.40
N TRP A 101 -9.37 -19.19 8.62
CA TRP A 101 -8.09 -18.77 8.05
C TRP A 101 -8.07 -18.83 6.52
N GLU A 102 -8.77 -19.81 5.95
CA GLU A 102 -8.91 -19.94 4.51
C GLU A 102 -9.59 -18.69 3.91
N HIS A 103 -10.68 -18.24 4.54
CA HIS A 103 -11.41 -17.07 4.08
C HIS A 103 -10.56 -15.79 4.22
N PHE A 104 -9.96 -15.60 5.39
CA PHE A 104 -9.06 -14.47 5.65
C PHE A 104 -7.89 -14.42 4.67
N SER A 105 -7.19 -15.54 4.49
CA SER A 105 -6.03 -15.61 3.61
C SER A 105 -6.41 -15.46 2.13
N SER A 106 -7.62 -15.86 1.74
CA SER A 106 -8.17 -15.59 0.40
C SER A 106 -8.35 -14.09 0.17
N ARG A 107 -9.01 -13.38 1.10
CA ARG A 107 -9.20 -11.92 1.00
C ARG A 107 -7.90 -11.13 1.04
N ALA A 108 -6.97 -11.52 1.92
CA ALA A 108 -5.66 -10.89 1.97
C ALA A 108 -4.87 -11.08 0.66
N ARG A 109 -4.95 -12.25 0.01
CA ARG A 109 -4.36 -12.47 -1.33
C ARG A 109 -5.05 -11.67 -2.43
N GLU A 110 -6.37 -11.51 -2.34
CA GLU A 110 -7.12 -10.67 -3.27
C GLU A 110 -6.66 -9.20 -3.18
N LEU A 111 -6.53 -8.68 -1.95
CA LEU A 111 -6.01 -7.34 -1.70
C LEU A 111 -4.60 -7.17 -2.27
N THR A 112 -3.68 -8.09 -1.98
CA THR A 112 -2.29 -7.98 -2.46
C THR A 112 -2.20 -8.02 -3.99
N ALA A 113 -2.98 -8.88 -4.64
CA ALA A 113 -3.03 -8.96 -6.09
C ALA A 113 -3.56 -7.67 -6.73
N ARG A 114 -4.62 -7.09 -6.16
CA ARG A 114 -5.20 -5.82 -6.61
C ARG A 114 -4.22 -4.66 -6.44
N LEU A 115 -3.54 -4.57 -5.30
CA LEU A 115 -2.56 -3.50 -5.05
C LEU A 115 -1.39 -3.54 -6.02
N ARG A 116 -0.88 -4.73 -6.35
CA ARG A 116 0.18 -4.85 -7.38
C ARG A 116 -0.26 -4.26 -8.73
N ARG A 117 -1.47 -4.62 -9.16
CA ARG A 117 -2.04 -4.12 -10.42
C ARG A 117 -2.28 -2.61 -10.34
N HIS A 118 -2.81 -2.13 -9.23
CA HIS A 118 -3.09 -0.72 -8.99
C HIS A 118 -1.83 0.14 -9.11
N PHE A 119 -0.76 -0.23 -8.39
CA PHE A 119 0.53 0.47 -8.47
C PHE A 119 1.11 0.49 -9.88
N GLU A 120 0.95 -0.62 -10.62
CA GLU A 120 1.37 -0.69 -12.02
C GLU A 120 0.60 0.29 -12.91
N ILE A 121 -0.72 0.35 -12.75
CA ILE A 121 -1.59 1.26 -13.51
C ILE A 121 -1.25 2.71 -13.21
N GLU A 122 -1.05 3.05 -11.95
CA GLU A 122 -0.69 4.39 -11.52
C GLU A 122 0.64 4.85 -12.13
N GLU A 123 1.67 4.01 -12.00
CA GLU A 123 3.01 4.29 -12.50
C GLU A 123 3.06 4.42 -14.03
N GLN A 124 2.36 3.55 -14.75
CA GLN A 124 2.43 3.47 -16.21
C GLN A 124 1.46 4.42 -16.91
N ASN A 125 0.29 4.68 -16.32
CA ASN A 125 -0.80 5.38 -16.99
C ASN A 125 -1.12 6.72 -16.34
N ILE A 126 -1.18 6.80 -15.01
CA ILE A 126 -1.72 7.97 -14.32
C ILE A 126 -0.62 9.00 -14.12
N TRP A 127 0.42 8.67 -13.36
CA TRP A 127 1.46 9.63 -12.97
C TRP A 127 2.17 10.35 -14.13
N PRO A 128 2.45 9.72 -15.29
CA PRO A 128 3.03 10.44 -16.43
C PRO A 128 2.18 11.63 -16.89
N ARG A 129 0.85 11.53 -16.78
CA ARG A 129 -0.09 12.60 -17.17
C ARG A 129 -0.13 13.74 -16.14
N TYR A 130 0.15 13.44 -14.86
CA TYR A 130 0.17 14.42 -13.76
C TYR A 130 1.54 15.06 -13.52
N ALA A 131 2.63 14.50 -14.08
CA ALA A 131 4.00 14.99 -13.90
C ALA A 131 4.18 16.47 -14.31
N HIS A 132 3.35 16.94 -15.25
CA HIS A 132 3.36 18.33 -15.70
C HIS A 132 2.52 19.28 -14.82
N ALA A 133 1.56 18.75 -14.04
CA ALA A 133 0.60 19.54 -13.26
C ALA A 133 1.03 19.79 -11.80
N ALA A 134 1.95 18.99 -11.26
CA ALA A 134 2.38 19.09 -9.86
C ALA A 134 3.10 20.42 -9.56
N GLY A 135 2.36 21.39 -9.01
CA GLY A 135 2.86 22.72 -8.62
C GLY A 135 4.07 22.66 -7.66
N ARG A 136 5.04 23.56 -7.86
CA ARG A 136 6.41 23.42 -7.31
C ARG A 136 6.56 23.52 -5.78
N SER A 137 5.66 24.15 -5.05
CA SER A 137 5.77 24.33 -3.58
C SER A 137 5.03 23.25 -2.79
N ARG A 138 3.74 23.00 -3.11
CA ARG A 138 2.92 21.94 -2.48
C ARG A 138 3.50 20.55 -2.76
N ALA A 139 3.93 20.28 -4.00
CA ALA A 139 4.56 19.01 -4.36
C ALA A 139 5.86 18.72 -3.60
N ARG A 140 6.64 19.76 -3.22
CA ARG A 140 7.87 19.56 -2.43
C ARG A 140 7.58 19.22 -0.97
N ALA A 141 6.55 19.83 -0.37
CA ALA A 141 6.15 19.51 1.00
C ALA A 141 5.56 18.10 1.07
N LEU A 142 4.71 17.74 0.11
CA LEU A 142 4.19 16.38 -0.08
C LEU A 142 5.33 15.37 -0.25
N ALA A 143 6.27 15.61 -1.16
CA ALA A 143 7.41 14.72 -1.39
C ALA A 143 8.23 14.46 -0.12
N ARG A 144 8.45 15.47 0.73
CA ARG A 144 9.15 15.29 2.01
C ARG A 144 8.34 14.45 2.99
N ARG A 145 7.02 14.67 3.11
CA ARG A 145 6.17 13.86 3.99
C ARG A 145 6.16 12.39 3.57
N VAL A 146 6.07 12.13 2.26
CA VAL A 146 6.16 10.76 1.71
C VAL A 146 7.52 10.16 2.03
N ASP A 147 8.62 10.85 1.72
CA ASP A 147 9.99 10.36 1.97
C ASP A 147 10.24 10.04 3.46
N GLU A 148 9.77 10.89 4.39
CA GLU A 148 9.86 10.65 5.83
C GLU A 148 9.05 9.41 6.27
N ARG A 149 7.86 9.21 5.68
CA ARG A 149 7.03 8.03 5.95
C ARG A 149 7.66 6.77 5.40
N VAL A 150 8.14 6.80 4.16
CA VAL A 150 8.84 5.68 3.53
C VAL A 150 10.03 5.25 4.39
N LYS A 151 10.85 6.20 4.85
CA LYS A 151 11.96 5.90 5.79
C LYS A 151 11.50 5.27 7.10
N ARG A 152 10.30 5.59 7.58
CA ARG A 152 9.73 4.96 8.78
C ARG A 152 9.30 3.53 8.49
N LEU A 153 8.58 3.30 7.40
CA LEU A 153 8.15 1.96 6.98
C LEU A 153 9.35 1.05 6.70
N GLU A 154 10.40 1.58 6.07
CA GLU A 154 11.63 0.83 5.83
C GLU A 154 12.31 0.41 7.14
N ARG A 155 12.38 1.30 8.13
CA ARG A 155 12.89 0.95 9.46
C ARG A 155 12.04 -0.09 10.18
N GLU A 156 10.72 0.00 10.10
CA GLU A 156 9.81 -0.99 10.66
C GLU A 156 10.04 -2.36 10.02
N LEU A 157 10.23 -2.41 8.69
CA LEU A 157 10.56 -3.65 7.98
C LEU A 157 11.94 -4.21 8.34
N GLU A 158 12.92 -3.35 8.60
CA GLU A 158 14.27 -3.77 9.03
C GLU A 158 14.27 -4.33 10.45
N LEU A 159 13.64 -3.64 11.41
CA LEU A 159 13.56 -4.06 12.81
C LEU A 159 12.81 -5.40 12.97
N GLU A 160 11.74 -5.60 12.21
CA GLU A 160 11.00 -6.85 12.26
C GLU A 160 11.71 -8.01 11.55
N ARG A 161 12.59 -7.73 10.59
CA ARG A 161 13.48 -8.74 10.01
C ARG A 161 14.49 -9.25 11.05
N GLU A 162 15.03 -8.36 11.88
CA GLU A 162 15.95 -8.72 12.95
C GLU A 162 15.24 -9.57 14.03
N ASP A 163 14.05 -9.14 14.47
CA ASP A 163 13.24 -9.90 15.44
C ASP A 163 12.80 -11.28 14.90
N ALA A 164 12.46 -11.40 13.61
CA ALA A 164 12.13 -12.68 13.00
C ALA A 164 13.33 -13.63 12.88
N VAL A 165 14.54 -13.10 12.65
CA VAL A 165 15.78 -13.90 12.63
C VAL A 165 16.09 -14.40 14.04
N ASP A 166 15.99 -13.54 15.06
CA ASP A 166 16.25 -13.96 16.44
C ASP A 166 15.23 -14.98 16.96
N TYR A 167 13.96 -14.89 16.55
CA TYR A 167 12.93 -15.90 16.84
C TYR A 167 13.25 -17.25 16.17
N LEU A 168 13.61 -17.25 14.88
CA LEU A 168 13.95 -18.47 14.15
C LEU A 168 15.25 -19.13 14.63
N ASP A 169 16.19 -18.33 15.14
CA ASP A 169 17.44 -18.82 15.73
C ASP A 169 17.28 -19.26 17.20
N GLY A 170 16.05 -19.22 17.75
CA GLY A 170 15.76 -19.67 19.11
C GLY A 170 16.42 -18.82 20.21
N ARG A 171 16.67 -17.53 19.92
CA ARG A 171 17.32 -16.59 20.86
C ARG A 171 16.33 -15.79 21.71
N ARG A 172 15.03 -16.10 21.64
CA ARG A 172 13.97 -15.61 22.53
C ARG A 172 13.19 -16.77 23.13
#